data_AF-A0A0J7K8G0-F1
#
_entry.id   AF-A0A0J7K8G0-F1
#
_cell.length_a   1.000
_cell.length_b   1.000
_cell.length_c   1.000
_cell.angle_alpha   90.00
_cell.angle_beta   90.00
_cell.angle_gamma   90.00
#
_symmetry.space_group_name_H-M   'P 1'
#
loop_
_entity.id
_entity.type
_entity.pdbx_description
1 polymer ?
#
loop_
_entity_poly.entity_id
_entity_poly.type
_entity_poly.pdbx_seq_one_letter_code
_entity_poly.pdbx_strand_id
1 'polypeptide(L)'
;MASGRELCYVLLVGILSCYGMSFVILSKPTTWNCTYLRIGLGLCLSICYSAILTKTNRISRIFNQGTKKIKRLSYTSPKSQVVIAIGITAVQLIGTIVWLMIEPPDTTEIHPYPLSAVLTCRVSTFSLMMSLVYNMFLILMCTLYAFKTRKIPEDFNEAKYIGFTMYSTCIVWLAFVPIYFGTNNDYKSSGRPTLQVQIASMCMCINISASVALGCLFTPKVYLVLFQPYKNVRPGHPN
;
A
#
# COMPACT_ATOMS: atom_id res chain seq x y z
N MET A 1 -24.54 3.79 4.54
CA MET A 1 -23.24 3.23 4.09
C MET A 1 -22.57 4.04 2.95
N ALA A 2 -22.59 5.38 2.97
CA ALA A 2 -21.97 6.20 1.91
C ALA A 2 -20.44 6.37 2.06
N SER A 3 -19.94 6.38 3.31
CA SER A 3 -18.53 6.66 3.63
C SER A 3 -17.53 5.59 3.20
N GLY A 4 -17.96 4.34 3.02
CA GLY A 4 -17.07 3.24 2.66
C GLY A 4 -16.69 3.21 1.18
N ARG A 5 -17.50 3.79 0.29
CA ARG A 5 -17.31 3.65 -1.17
C ARG A 5 -16.10 4.45 -1.67
N GLU A 6 -15.99 5.71 -1.28
CA GLU A 6 -14.89 6.58 -1.71
C GLU A 6 -13.51 6.00 -1.33
N LEU A 7 -13.36 5.53 -0.09
CA LEU A 7 -12.12 4.88 0.34
C LEU A 7 -11.86 3.54 -0.38
N CYS A 8 -12.92 2.82 -0.78
CA CYS A 8 -12.74 1.62 -1.59
C CYS A 8 -12.24 1.98 -3.00
N TYR A 9 -12.70 3.09 -3.60
CA TYR A 9 -12.17 3.57 -4.88
C TYR A 9 -10.70 3.98 -4.77
N VAL A 10 -10.34 4.72 -3.72
CA VAL A 10 -8.93 5.08 -3.45
C VAL A 10 -8.07 3.82 -3.31
N LEU A 11 -8.53 2.83 -2.54
CA LEU A 11 -7.83 1.57 -2.38
C LEU A 11 -7.69 0.79 -3.69
N LEU A 12 -8.74 0.72 -4.52
CA LEU A 12 -8.69 0.07 -5.83
C LEU A 12 -7.71 0.76 -6.77
N VAL A 13 -7.69 2.10 -6.79
CA VAL A 13 -6.70 2.87 -7.57
C VAL A 13 -5.28 2.56 -7.09
N GLY A 14 -5.06 2.47 -5.78
CA GLY A 14 -3.78 2.03 -5.21
C GLY A 14 -3.38 0.62 -5.66
N ILE A 15 -4.29 -0.34 -5.56
CA ILE A 15 -4.09 -1.74 -5.98
C ILE A 15 -3.76 -1.83 -7.48
N LEU A 16 -4.53 -1.15 -8.33
CA LEU A 16 -4.27 -1.09 -9.77
C LEU A 16 -2.90 -0.47 -10.06
N SER A 17 -2.54 0.58 -9.33
CA SER A 17 -1.21 1.20 -9.45
C SER A 17 -0.09 0.23 -9.04
N CYS A 18 -0.28 -0.56 -7.97
CA CYS A 18 0.66 -1.60 -7.56
C CYS A 18 0.92 -2.61 -8.67
N TYR A 19 -0.14 -3.11 -9.33
CA TYR A 19 0.02 -4.02 -10.49
C TYR A 19 0.67 -3.31 -11.69
N GLY A 20 0.35 -2.03 -11.89
CA GLY A 20 0.95 -1.18 -12.92
C GLY A 20 2.48 -1.07 -12.80
N MET A 21 3.02 -1.08 -11.57
CA MET A 21 4.48 -0.98 -11.34
C MET A 21 5.28 -2.12 -11.97
N SER A 22 4.68 -3.30 -12.14
CA SER A 22 5.31 -4.43 -12.83
C SER A 22 5.65 -4.07 -14.28
N PHE A 23 4.73 -3.40 -14.98
CA PHE A 23 4.95 -2.94 -16.36
C PHE A 23 6.00 -1.84 -16.43
N VAL A 24 6.05 -0.94 -15.46
CA VAL A 24 7.07 0.13 -15.39
C VAL A 24 8.48 -0.46 -15.24
N ILE A 25 8.64 -1.52 -14.44
CA ILE A 25 9.93 -2.20 -14.25
C ILE A 25 10.36 -2.98 -15.50
N LEU A 26 9.40 -3.61 -16.19
CA LEU A 26 9.66 -4.35 -17.43
C LEU A 26 9.94 -3.44 -18.63
N SER A 27 9.51 -2.18 -18.57
CA SER A 27 9.69 -1.21 -19.65
C SER A 27 11.15 -0.79 -19.79
N LYS A 28 11.57 -0.47 -21.02
CA LYS A 28 12.93 0.02 -21.29
C LYS A 28 13.22 1.25 -20.41
N PRO A 29 14.36 1.30 -19.69
CA PRO A 29 14.73 2.46 -18.90
C PRO A 29 14.82 3.71 -19.76
N THR A 30 14.02 4.70 -19.39
CA THR A 30 14.03 6.05 -19.95
C THR A 30 13.89 7.01 -18.77
N THR A 31 14.29 8.27 -18.93
CA THR A 31 14.14 9.29 -17.87
C THR A 31 12.71 9.32 -17.31
N TRP A 32 11.71 9.21 -18.17
CA TRP A 32 10.29 9.14 -17.78
C TRP A 32 9.95 7.87 -17.01
N ASN A 33 10.31 6.69 -17.51
CA ASN A 33 10.04 5.43 -16.80
C ASN A 33 10.77 5.36 -15.46
N CYS A 34 11.99 5.89 -15.38
CA CYS A 34 12.74 5.98 -14.12
C CYS A 34 12.09 6.94 -13.13
N THR A 35 11.48 8.02 -13.60
CA THR A 35 10.68 8.93 -12.78
C THR A 35 9.46 8.20 -12.20
N TYR A 36 8.69 7.52 -13.05
CA TYR A 36 7.53 6.74 -12.62
C TYR A 36 7.92 5.61 -11.66
N LEU A 37 9.06 4.96 -11.89
CA LEU A 37 9.60 3.94 -10.99
C LEU A 37 9.87 4.52 -9.61
N ARG A 38 10.63 5.61 -9.51
CA ARG A 38 11.01 6.22 -8.22
C ARG A 38 9.80 6.73 -7.44
N ILE A 39 8.83 7.34 -8.12
CA ILE A 39 7.59 7.82 -7.49
C ILE A 39 6.70 6.63 -7.10
N GLY A 40 6.45 5.73 -8.04
CA GLY A 40 5.44 4.70 -7.92
C GLY A 40 5.75 3.63 -6.88
N LEU A 41 7.02 3.25 -6.71
CA LEU A 41 7.45 2.20 -5.75
C LEU A 41 6.98 2.48 -4.31
N GLY A 42 7.05 3.73 -3.87
CA GLY A 42 6.57 4.14 -2.55
C GLY A 42 5.11 4.57 -2.52
N LEU A 43 4.67 5.26 -3.57
CA LEU A 43 3.37 5.93 -3.58
C LEU A 43 2.20 4.95 -3.66
N CYS A 44 2.30 3.87 -4.45
CA CYS A 44 1.21 2.91 -4.63
C CYS A 44 0.78 2.23 -3.32
N LEU A 45 1.76 1.79 -2.51
CA LEU A 45 1.56 1.26 -1.17
C LEU A 45 0.98 2.30 -0.22
N SER A 46 1.51 3.53 -0.28
CA SER A 46 1.02 4.62 0.54
C SER A 46 -0.46 4.93 0.26
N ILE A 47 -0.91 4.89 -1.00
CA ILE A 47 -2.33 5.03 -1.36
C ILE A 47 -3.16 3.90 -0.74
N CYS A 48 -2.70 2.65 -0.86
CA CYS A 48 -3.41 1.50 -0.31
C CYS A 48 -3.56 1.61 1.21
N TYR A 49 -2.45 1.81 1.91
CA TYR A 49 -2.43 1.82 3.37
C TYR A 49 -3.00 3.10 3.97
N SER A 50 -2.95 4.25 3.30
CA SER A 50 -3.65 5.46 3.75
C SER A 50 -5.17 5.25 3.76
N ALA A 51 -5.72 4.61 2.73
CA ALA A 51 -7.13 4.26 2.66
C ALA A 51 -7.53 3.24 3.73
N ILE A 52 -6.73 2.17 3.91
CA ILE A 52 -6.97 1.16 4.95
C ILE A 52 -6.88 1.78 6.35
N LEU A 53 -5.86 2.59 6.63
CA LEU A 53 -5.66 3.26 7.92
C LEU A 53 -6.83 4.20 8.24
N THR A 54 -7.24 5.01 7.28
CA THR A 54 -8.37 5.93 7.46
C THR A 54 -9.66 5.16 7.76
N LYS A 55 -9.87 4.04 7.06
CA LYS A 55 -11.02 3.16 7.26
C LYS A 55 -11.01 2.50 8.64
N THR A 56 -9.89 1.91 9.07
CA THR A 56 -9.76 1.24 10.37
C THR A 56 -9.80 2.24 11.53
N ASN A 57 -9.21 3.43 11.37
CA ASN A 57 -9.30 4.50 12.35
C ASN A 57 -10.76 4.93 12.57
N ARG A 58 -11.52 5.15 11.49
CA ARG A 58 -12.95 5.47 11.56
C ARG A 58 -13.73 4.37 12.30
N ILE A 59 -13.52 3.09 11.94
CA ILE A 59 -14.16 1.95 12.60
C ILE A 59 -13.82 1.97 14.10
N SER A 60 -12.53 2.08 14.45
CA SER A 60 -12.09 2.15 15.85
C SER A 60 -12.75 3.30 16.62
N ARG A 61 -12.88 4.49 16.02
CA ARG A 61 -13.52 5.66 16.64
C ARG A 61 -15.02 5.43 16.89
N ILE A 62 -15.74 4.83 15.94
CA ILE A 62 -17.17 4.54 16.09
C ILE A 62 -17.40 3.61 17.29
N PHE A 63 -16.66 2.51 17.38
CA PHE A 63 -16.87 1.52 18.45
C PHE A 63 -16.33 1.98 19.81
N ASN A 64 -15.22 2.73 19.84
CA ASN A 64 -14.65 3.25 21.08
C ASN A 64 -15.42 4.46 21.66
N GLN A 65 -16.14 5.21 20.82
CA GLN A 65 -17.01 6.32 21.25
C GLN A 65 -18.46 5.88 21.45
N GLY A 66 -18.90 4.76 20.85
CA GLY A 66 -20.20 4.15 21.18
C GLY A 66 -20.33 3.78 22.66
N THR A 67 -19.21 3.47 23.33
CA THR A 67 -19.14 3.20 24.78
C THR A 67 -19.14 4.47 25.65
N LYS A 68 -18.86 5.65 25.07
CA LYS A 68 -18.74 6.94 25.77
C LYS A 68 -19.64 7.97 25.05
N LYS A 69 -20.95 7.95 25.32
CA LYS A 69 -21.92 8.88 24.70
C LYS A 69 -21.53 10.35 24.93
N ILE A 70 -22.03 11.24 24.04
CA ILE A 70 -22.11 12.73 24.11
C ILE A 70 -21.11 13.54 23.25
N LYS A 71 -20.55 13.04 22.13
CA LYS A 71 -19.92 13.95 21.15
C LYS A 71 -20.15 13.53 19.69
N ARG A 72 -20.58 14.49 18.86
CA ARG A 72 -20.70 14.31 17.40
C ARG A 72 -19.32 13.95 16.85
N LEU A 73 -19.19 12.80 16.20
CA LEU A 73 -17.90 12.36 15.65
C LEU A 73 -17.44 13.32 14.53
N SER A 74 -16.48 14.20 14.82
CA SER A 74 -15.79 14.99 13.78
C SER A 74 -15.00 14.07 12.84
N TYR A 75 -14.82 14.41 11.56
CA TYR A 75 -14.08 13.62 10.55
C TYR A 75 -14.67 12.24 10.17
N THR A 76 -15.96 12.01 10.41
CA THR A 76 -16.66 10.78 9.95
C THR A 76 -17.27 10.93 8.55
N SER A 77 -17.26 12.15 7.98
CA SER A 77 -17.79 12.43 6.65
C SER A 77 -16.96 11.73 5.55
N PRO A 78 -17.59 11.22 4.47
CA PRO A 78 -16.89 10.61 3.34
C PRO A 78 -15.81 11.52 2.74
N LYS A 79 -16.13 12.80 2.53
CA LYS A 79 -15.20 13.80 1.98
C LYS A 79 -13.97 13.97 2.89
N SER A 80 -14.21 14.06 4.20
CA SER A 80 -13.12 14.21 5.18
C SER A 80 -12.20 12.98 5.20
N GLN A 81 -12.72 11.78 4.98
CA GLN A 81 -11.90 10.56 4.93
C GLN A 81 -11.00 10.52 3.71
N VAL A 82 -11.54 10.89 2.54
CA VAL A 82 -10.74 10.99 1.32
C VAL A 82 -9.64 12.03 1.51
N VAL A 83 -9.96 13.20 2.09
CA VAL A 83 -8.98 14.25 2.39
C VAL A 83 -7.89 13.74 3.34
N ILE A 84 -8.23 12.98 4.38
CA ILE A 84 -7.25 12.38 5.29
C ILE A 84 -6.35 11.38 4.55
N ALA A 85 -6.93 10.48 3.75
CA ALA A 85 -6.16 9.50 2.98
C ALA A 85 -5.21 10.17 1.99
N ILE A 86 -5.69 11.18 1.26
CA ILE A 86 -4.87 11.99 0.34
C ILE A 86 -3.78 12.74 1.12
N GLY A 87 -4.10 13.32 2.27
CA GLY A 87 -3.13 14.03 3.11
C GLY A 87 -2.00 13.13 3.59
N ILE A 88 -2.32 11.90 4.02
CA ILE A 88 -1.32 10.89 4.38
C ILE A 88 -0.46 10.56 3.16
N THR A 89 -1.06 10.21 2.03
CA THR A 89 -0.33 9.89 0.79
C THR A 89 0.52 11.07 0.28
N ALA A 90 0.07 12.31 0.48
CA ALA A 90 0.79 13.51 0.06
C ALA A 90 2.13 13.64 0.79
N VAL A 91 2.26 13.16 2.04
CA VAL A 91 3.55 13.16 2.75
C VAL A 91 4.60 12.33 1.99
N GLN A 92 4.22 11.12 1.54
CA GLN A 92 5.09 10.29 0.72
C GLN A 92 5.41 10.95 -0.61
N LEU A 93 4.41 11.55 -1.28
CA LEU A 93 4.58 12.20 -2.56
C LEU A 93 5.54 13.39 -2.47
N ILE A 94 5.34 14.27 -1.49
CA ILE A 94 6.19 15.45 -1.27
C ILE A 94 7.62 15.01 -0.98
N GLY A 95 7.82 14.05 -0.07
CA GLY A 95 9.16 13.54 0.22
C GLY A 95 9.86 12.96 -1.01
N THR A 96 9.10 12.25 -1.85
CA THR A 96 9.64 11.69 -3.10
C THR A 96 9.97 12.79 -4.11
N ILE A 97 9.08 13.78 -4.31
CA ILE A 97 9.33 14.93 -5.21
C ILE A 97 10.55 15.73 -4.77
N VAL A 98 10.68 16.04 -3.47
CA VAL A 98 11.85 16.75 -2.93
C VAL A 98 13.12 15.98 -3.28
N TRP A 99 13.12 14.66 -3.11
CA TRP A 99 14.28 13.84 -3.45
C TRP A 99 14.56 13.82 -4.96
N LEU A 100 13.53 13.78 -5.81
CA LEU A 100 13.70 13.88 -7.27
C LEU A 100 14.30 15.23 -7.70
N MET A 101 14.05 16.32 -6.96
CA MET A 101 14.65 17.63 -7.25
C MET A 101 16.13 17.67 -6.85
N ILE A 102 16.51 17.02 -5.75
CA ILE A 102 17.91 16.92 -5.30
C ILE A 102 18.71 16.03 -6.25
N GLU A 103 18.12 14.88 -6.64
CA GLU A 103 18.73 13.92 -7.55
C GLU A 103 17.80 13.66 -8.72
N PRO A 104 17.96 14.38 -9.84
CA PRO A 104 17.10 14.21 -11.00
C PRO A 104 17.17 12.76 -11.53
N PRO A 105 16.04 12.22 -12.03
CA PRO A 105 16.00 10.90 -12.61
C PRO A 105 16.89 10.84 -13.84
N ASP A 106 17.73 9.81 -13.91
CA ASP A 106 18.65 9.60 -15.03
C ASP A 106 18.80 8.10 -15.29
N THR A 107 19.25 7.76 -16.49
CA THR A 107 19.60 6.39 -16.87
C THR A 107 21.11 6.22 -16.83
N THR A 108 21.58 5.08 -16.34
CA THR A 108 23.00 4.75 -16.31
C THR A 108 23.22 3.37 -16.89
N GLU A 109 24.32 3.20 -17.59
CA GLU A 109 24.75 1.88 -18.06
C GLU A 109 25.62 1.23 -16.99
N ILE A 110 25.41 -0.06 -16.80
CA ILE A 110 26.21 -0.92 -15.93
C ILE A 110 26.75 -2.07 -16.77
N HIS A 111 27.99 -2.47 -16.49
CA HIS A 111 28.64 -3.58 -17.18
C HIS A 111 28.79 -4.78 -16.23
N PRO A 112 27.74 -5.59 -16.04
CA PRO A 112 27.80 -6.76 -15.15
C PRO A 112 28.78 -7.84 -15.63
N TYR A 113 29.05 -7.88 -16.94
CA TYR A 113 30.00 -8.79 -17.58
C TYR A 113 30.84 -8.04 -18.62
N PRO A 114 32.06 -8.49 -18.95
CA PRO A 114 32.96 -7.77 -19.86
C PRO A 114 32.38 -7.48 -21.25
N LEU A 115 31.41 -8.27 -21.70
CA LEU A 115 30.80 -8.17 -23.03
C LEU A 115 29.31 -7.79 -23.00
N SER A 116 28.78 -7.38 -21.83
CA SER A 116 27.36 -7.04 -21.68
C SER A 116 27.20 -5.67 -21.04
N ALA A 117 26.42 -4.80 -21.69
CA ALA A 117 25.94 -3.55 -21.12
C ALA A 117 24.45 -3.69 -20.79
N VAL A 118 24.08 -3.29 -19.58
CA VAL A 118 22.68 -3.26 -19.13
C VAL A 118 22.33 -1.82 -18.78
N LEU A 119 21.34 -1.26 -19.45
CA LEU A 119 20.81 0.06 -19.10
C LEU A 119 19.92 -0.08 -17.86
N THR A 120 20.09 0.81 -16.88
CA THR A 120 19.31 0.81 -15.64
C THR A 120 18.96 2.23 -15.19
N CYS A 121 17.94 2.38 -14.36
CA CYS A 121 17.64 3.66 -13.73
C CYS A 121 18.64 3.95 -12.61
N ARG A 122 19.16 5.19 -12.56
CA ARG A 122 19.93 5.66 -11.41
C ARG A 122 18.97 5.94 -10.25
N VAL A 123 19.05 5.12 -9.21
CA VAL A 123 18.20 5.24 -8.01
C VAL A 123 19.10 5.28 -6.78
N SER A 124 18.90 6.28 -5.92
CA SER A 124 19.57 6.35 -4.62
C SER A 124 18.96 5.37 -3.63
N THR A 125 19.79 4.49 -3.09
CA THR A 125 19.41 3.54 -2.03
C THR A 125 18.81 4.26 -0.83
N PHE A 126 19.32 5.45 -0.49
CA PHE A 126 18.83 6.25 0.63
C PHE A 126 17.39 6.75 0.39
N SER A 127 17.09 7.25 -0.82
CA SER A 127 15.74 7.64 -1.22
C SER A 127 14.75 6.48 -1.07
N LEU A 128 15.15 5.31 -1.56
CA LEU A 128 14.34 4.09 -1.50
C LEU A 128 14.13 3.64 -0.04
N MET A 129 15.18 3.69 0.80
CA MET A 129 15.08 3.42 2.24
C MET A 129 14.10 4.34 2.95
N MET A 130 14.18 5.65 2.72
CA MET A 130 13.27 6.61 3.36
C MET A 130 11.81 6.37 2.97
N SER A 131 11.57 6.10 1.69
CA SER A 131 10.25 5.72 1.17
C SER A 131 9.73 4.42 1.82
N LEU A 132 10.60 3.42 1.97
CA LEU A 132 10.24 2.16 2.63
C LEU A 132 9.92 2.37 4.12
N VAL A 133 10.71 3.15 4.85
CA VAL A 133 10.47 3.45 6.28
C VAL A 133 9.09 4.05 6.47
N TYR A 134 8.70 5.00 5.63
CA TYR A 134 7.37 5.60 5.69
C TYR A 134 6.25 4.56 5.44
N ASN A 135 6.42 3.69 4.44
CA ASN A 135 5.45 2.63 4.17
C ASN A 135 5.36 1.61 5.30
N MET A 136 6.49 1.23 5.91
CA MET A 136 6.53 0.36 7.09
C MET A 136 5.79 0.98 8.28
N PHE A 137 5.97 2.28 8.50
CA PHE A 137 5.23 3.02 9.51
C PHE A 137 3.72 2.99 9.25
N LEU A 138 3.28 3.19 7.99
CA LEU A 138 1.86 3.08 7.63
C LEU A 138 1.31 1.67 7.88
N ILE A 139 2.06 0.62 7.51
CA ILE A 139 1.68 -0.78 7.73
C ILE A 139 1.53 -1.05 9.23
N LEU A 140 2.51 -0.63 10.04
CA LEU A 140 2.44 -0.77 11.50
C LEU A 140 1.21 -0.08 12.07
N MET A 141 0.97 1.18 11.70
CA MET A 141 -0.22 1.91 12.13
C MET A 141 -1.51 1.19 11.72
N CYS A 142 -1.61 0.72 10.47
CA CYS A 142 -2.76 -0.04 10.01
C CYS A 142 -2.96 -1.31 10.85
N THR A 143 -1.89 -2.05 11.16
CA THR A 143 -1.93 -3.27 11.96
C THR A 143 -2.35 -2.99 13.40
N LEU A 144 -1.86 -1.91 14.01
CA LEU A 144 -2.27 -1.48 15.36
C LEU A 144 -3.77 -1.16 15.43
N TYR A 145 -4.28 -0.41 14.46
CA TYR A 145 -5.72 -0.12 14.39
C TYR A 145 -6.55 -1.37 14.07
N ALA A 146 -6.07 -2.24 13.18
CA ALA A 146 -6.73 -3.51 12.89
C ALA A 146 -6.82 -4.42 14.13
N PHE A 147 -5.75 -4.49 14.93
CA PHE A 147 -5.75 -5.19 16.20
C PHE A 147 -6.75 -4.58 17.19
N LYS A 148 -6.78 -3.25 17.31
CA LYS A 148 -7.76 -2.55 18.16
C LYS A 148 -9.21 -2.84 17.76
N THR A 149 -9.46 -3.05 16.46
CA THR A 149 -10.79 -3.41 15.94
C THR A 149 -11.17 -4.88 16.11
N ARG A 150 -10.29 -5.77 16.60
CA ARG A 150 -10.65 -7.18 16.87
C ARG A 150 -11.70 -7.36 17.96
N LYS A 151 -11.85 -6.40 18.88
CA LYS A 151 -12.84 -6.46 19.96
C LYS A 151 -14.27 -6.11 19.50
N ILE A 152 -14.44 -5.76 18.23
CA ILE A 152 -15.75 -5.45 17.64
C ILE A 152 -16.54 -6.76 17.51
N PRO A 153 -17.85 -6.78 17.83
CA PRO A 153 -18.68 -7.99 17.75
C PRO A 153 -18.57 -8.68 16.38
N GLU A 154 -18.58 -10.01 16.40
CA GLU A 154 -18.31 -10.87 15.25
C GLU A 154 -19.27 -10.66 14.06
N ASP A 155 -20.45 -10.09 14.32
CA ASP A 155 -21.41 -9.69 13.28
C ASP A 155 -20.79 -8.71 12.25
N PHE A 156 -19.72 -8.00 12.62
CA PHE A 156 -18.99 -7.09 11.73
C PHE A 156 -17.78 -7.76 11.07
N ASN A 157 -18.05 -8.74 10.21
CA ASN A 157 -17.04 -9.50 9.45
C ASN A 157 -15.99 -8.65 8.70
N GLU A 158 -16.30 -7.39 8.37
CA GLU A 158 -15.37 -6.47 7.71
C GLU A 158 -14.10 -6.20 8.53
N ALA A 159 -14.17 -6.12 9.86
CA ALA A 159 -13.00 -5.88 10.71
C ALA A 159 -12.04 -7.10 10.71
N LYS A 160 -12.58 -8.32 10.63
CA LYS A 160 -11.81 -9.56 10.56
C LYS A 160 -11.00 -9.65 9.27
N TYR A 161 -11.63 -9.35 8.12
CA TYR A 161 -10.94 -9.34 6.82
C TYR A 161 -9.84 -8.28 6.75
N ILE A 162 -10.04 -7.11 7.36
CA ILE A 162 -8.99 -6.08 7.46
C ILE A 162 -7.84 -6.56 8.34
N GLY A 163 -8.13 -7.19 9.48
CA GLY A 163 -7.13 -7.82 10.33
C GLY A 163 -6.27 -8.82 9.55
N PHE A 164 -6.91 -9.77 8.86
CA PHE A 164 -6.22 -10.78 8.06
C PHE A 164 -5.34 -10.14 6.97
N THR A 165 -5.87 -9.15 6.23
CA THR A 165 -5.12 -8.38 5.24
C THR A 165 -3.83 -7.78 5.82
N MET A 166 -3.93 -7.16 7.00
CA MET A 166 -2.79 -6.51 7.65
C MET A 166 -1.77 -7.52 8.19
N TYR A 167 -2.20 -8.65 8.76
CA TYR A 167 -1.28 -9.67 9.25
C TYR A 167 -0.52 -10.34 8.11
N SER A 168 -1.20 -10.71 7.03
CA SER A 168 -0.56 -11.25 5.83
C SER A 168 0.41 -10.24 5.22
N THR A 169 0.04 -8.96 5.16
CA THR A 169 0.93 -7.89 4.72
C THR A 169 2.20 -7.82 5.58
N CYS A 170 2.08 -7.83 6.92
CA CYS A 170 3.24 -7.82 7.80
C CYS A 170 4.18 -9.00 7.54
N ILE A 171 3.65 -10.21 7.31
CA ILE A 171 4.46 -11.39 6.99
C ILE A 171 5.26 -11.18 5.70
N VAL A 172 4.62 -10.68 4.64
CA VAL A 172 5.26 -10.40 3.35
C VAL A 172 6.42 -9.40 3.52
N TRP A 173 6.19 -8.33 4.27
CA TRP A 173 7.20 -7.29 4.49
C TRP A 173 8.32 -7.71 5.46
N LEU A 174 8.03 -8.54 6.45
CA LEU A 174 9.07 -9.15 7.29
C LEU A 174 9.96 -10.09 6.49
N ALA A 175 9.39 -10.86 5.56
CA ALA A 175 10.17 -11.72 4.65
C ALA A 175 11.01 -10.92 3.64
N PHE A 176 10.57 -9.72 3.26
CA PHE A 176 11.32 -8.83 2.37
C PHE A 176 12.63 -8.32 2.99
N VAL A 177 12.66 -8.05 4.31
CA VAL A 177 13.85 -7.52 5.00
C VAL A 177 15.12 -8.36 4.76
N PRO A 178 15.14 -9.68 5.05
CA PRO A 178 16.34 -10.49 4.82
C PRO A 178 16.68 -10.64 3.34
N ILE A 179 15.69 -10.61 2.44
CA ILE A 179 15.94 -10.65 0.98
C ILE A 179 16.65 -9.37 0.53
N TYR A 180 16.18 -8.22 1.00
CA TYR A 180 16.73 -6.91 0.67
C TYR A 180 18.17 -6.76 1.18
N PHE A 181 18.44 -7.12 2.43
CA PHE A 181 19.78 -7.04 3.02
C PHE A 181 20.71 -8.16 2.57
N GLY A 182 20.21 -9.38 2.35
CA GLY A 182 20.99 -10.50 1.81
C GLY A 182 21.54 -10.17 0.42
N THR A 183 20.70 -9.60 -0.44
CA THR A 183 21.10 -9.14 -1.78
C THR A 183 22.12 -7.98 -1.72
N ASN A 184 22.08 -7.14 -0.68
CA ASN A 184 23.08 -6.09 -0.44
C ASN A 184 24.42 -6.63 0.07
N ASN A 185 24.46 -7.79 0.72
CA ASN A 185 25.71 -8.39 1.20
C ASN A 185 26.45 -9.13 0.07
N ASP A 186 25.74 -9.75 -0.87
CA ASP A 186 26.31 -10.33 -2.10
C ASP A 186 26.98 -9.27 -3.01
N TYR A 187 26.60 -8.00 -2.88
CA TYR A 187 27.24 -6.86 -3.54
C TYR A 187 28.73 -6.74 -3.20
N LYS A 188 29.09 -6.91 -1.91
CA LYS A 188 30.48 -6.83 -1.46
C LYS A 188 31.34 -8.00 -1.94
N SER A 189 30.72 -9.14 -2.29
CA SER A 189 31.43 -10.39 -2.63
C SER A 189 31.45 -10.71 -4.12
N SER A 190 30.52 -10.21 -4.95
CA SER A 190 30.31 -10.74 -6.32
C SER A 190 30.27 -9.70 -7.44
N GLY A 191 30.33 -8.39 -7.15
CA GLY A 191 30.42 -7.33 -8.17
C GLY A 191 29.22 -7.21 -9.14
N ARG A 192 28.08 -7.84 -8.83
CA ARG A 192 26.87 -7.85 -9.68
C ARG A 192 25.94 -6.64 -9.42
N PRO A 193 25.07 -6.27 -10.38
CA PRO A 193 24.10 -5.18 -10.21
C PRO A 193 22.94 -5.58 -9.29
N THR A 194 23.14 -5.42 -7.99
CA THR A 194 22.21 -5.83 -6.91
C THR A 194 20.97 -4.96 -6.79
N LEU A 195 20.99 -3.74 -7.32
CA LEU A 195 19.86 -2.80 -7.26
C LEU A 195 18.63 -3.30 -8.05
N GLN A 196 18.83 -3.99 -9.18
CA GLN A 196 17.72 -4.53 -9.97
C GLN A 196 16.98 -5.64 -9.22
N VAL A 197 17.71 -6.52 -8.54
CA VAL A 197 17.12 -7.58 -7.72
C VAL A 197 16.35 -7.00 -6.53
N GLN A 198 16.84 -5.91 -5.92
CA GLN A 198 16.14 -5.20 -4.85
C GLN A 198 14.84 -4.56 -5.33
N ILE A 199 14.86 -3.87 -6.48
CA ILE A 199 13.66 -3.25 -7.06
C ILE A 199 12.65 -4.32 -7.51
N ALA A 200 13.11 -5.42 -8.11
CA ALA A 200 12.25 -6.52 -8.55
C ALA A 200 11.61 -7.25 -7.36
N SER A 201 12.37 -7.59 -6.32
CA SER A 201 11.84 -8.20 -5.10
C SER A 201 10.87 -7.28 -4.38
N MET A 202 11.16 -5.97 -4.30
CA MET A 202 10.24 -4.96 -3.77
C MET A 202 8.94 -4.93 -4.56
N CYS A 203 9.01 -4.96 -5.89
CA CYS A 203 7.82 -5.02 -6.74
C CYS A 203 7.01 -6.29 -6.52
N MET A 204 7.66 -7.45 -6.37
CA MET A 204 6.95 -8.69 -6.03
C MET A 204 6.21 -8.55 -4.69
N CYS A 205 6.84 -7.98 -3.65
CA CYS A 205 6.19 -7.72 -2.37
C CYS A 205 5.01 -6.74 -2.50
N ILE A 206 5.13 -5.71 -3.33
CA ILE A 206 4.05 -4.76 -3.65
C ILE A 206 2.85 -5.49 -4.28
N ASN A 207 3.10 -6.31 -5.30
CA ASN A 207 2.06 -7.07 -6.00
C ASN A 207 1.39 -8.11 -5.09
N ILE A 208 2.16 -8.84 -4.29
CA ILE A 208 1.62 -9.80 -3.31
C ILE A 208 0.74 -9.06 -2.30
N SER A 209 1.19 -7.92 -1.78
CA SER A 209 0.40 -7.10 -0.85
C SER A 209 -0.89 -6.59 -1.49
N ALA A 210 -0.85 -6.19 -2.76
CA ALA A 210 -2.02 -5.78 -3.53
C ALA A 210 -3.03 -6.94 -3.71
N SER A 211 -2.53 -8.14 -4.06
CA SER A 211 -3.36 -9.35 -4.19
C SER A 211 -3.99 -9.77 -2.87
N VAL A 212 -3.25 -9.68 -1.76
CA VAL A 212 -3.78 -9.91 -0.41
C VAL A 212 -4.89 -8.92 -0.10
N ALA A 213 -4.66 -7.62 -0.32
CA ALA A 213 -5.68 -6.60 -0.08
C ALA A 213 -6.93 -6.79 -0.95
N LEU A 214 -6.75 -7.09 -2.24
CA LEU A 214 -7.85 -7.35 -3.17
C LEU A 214 -8.65 -8.58 -2.75
N GLY A 215 -7.98 -9.71 -2.56
CA GLY A 215 -8.60 -10.99 -2.22
C GLY A 215 -9.31 -10.97 -0.87
N CYS A 216 -8.71 -10.35 0.14
CA CYS A 216 -9.25 -10.37 1.49
C CYS A 216 -10.38 -9.35 1.69
N LEU A 217 -10.29 -8.16 1.07
CA LEU A 217 -11.23 -7.07 1.33
C LEU A 217 -12.39 -7.00 0.33
N PHE A 218 -12.17 -7.44 -0.92
CA PHE A 218 -13.17 -7.31 -1.99
C PHE A 218 -13.86 -8.63 -2.32
N THR A 219 -13.16 -9.77 -2.33
CA THR A 219 -13.79 -11.07 -2.65
C THR A 219 -14.99 -11.38 -1.76
N PRO A 220 -14.96 -11.20 -0.42
CA PRO A 220 -16.14 -11.46 0.41
C PRO A 220 -17.34 -10.56 0.05
N LYS A 221 -17.08 -9.32 -0.37
CA LYS A 221 -18.13 -8.36 -0.77
C LYS A 221 -18.73 -8.72 -2.12
N VAL A 222 -17.89 -9.06 -3.09
CA VAL A 222 -18.34 -9.49 -4.42
C VAL A 222 -19.11 -10.80 -4.34
N TYR A 223 -18.64 -11.75 -3.51
CA TYR A 223 -19.33 -13.02 -3.27
C TYR A 223 -20.73 -12.81 -2.70
N LEU A 224 -20.88 -11.96 -1.68
CA LEU A 224 -22.20 -11.65 -1.10
C LEU A 224 -23.15 -11.02 -2.12
N VAL A 225 -22.66 -10.13 -3.00
CA VAL A 225 -23.49 -9.48 -4.02
C VAL A 225 -23.95 -10.47 -5.10
N LEU A 226 -23.06 -11.35 -5.56
CA LEU A 226 -23.37 -12.29 -6.65
C LEU A 226 -24.16 -13.52 -6.19
N PHE A 227 -23.77 -14.12 -5.06
CA PHE A 227 -24.29 -15.42 -4.62
C PHE A 227 -25.29 -15.34 -3.47
N GLN A 228 -25.34 -14.23 -2.73
CA GLN A 228 -26.27 -14.07 -1.60
C GLN A 228 -27.00 -12.70 -1.61
N PRO A 229 -27.67 -12.33 -2.73
CA PRO A 229 -28.31 -11.02 -2.86
C PRO A 229 -29.39 -10.77 -1.80
N TYR A 230 -30.02 -11.82 -1.28
CA TYR A 230 -31.03 -11.76 -0.21
C TYR A 230 -30.48 -11.26 1.13
N LYS A 231 -29.15 -11.27 1.36
CA LYS A 231 -28.52 -10.66 2.55
C LYS A 231 -28.22 -9.16 2.36
N ASN A 232 -28.38 -8.63 1.14
CA ASN A 232 -28.06 -7.25 0.79
C ASN A 232 -29.30 -6.33 0.72
N VAL A 233 -30.50 -6.88 0.97
CA VAL A 233 -31.73 -6.07 1.11
C VAL A 233 -31.76 -5.44 2.51
N ARG A 234 -31.89 -4.11 2.57
CA ARG A 234 -32.22 -3.43 3.83
C ARG A 234 -33.60 -3.91 4.29
N PRO A 235 -33.84 -4.14 5.59
CA PRO A 235 -35.21 -4.31 6.06
C PRO A 235 -36.00 -3.08 5.65
N GLY A 236 -36.95 -3.27 4.72
CA GLY A 236 -37.90 -2.24 4.36
C GLY A 236 -38.64 -1.83 5.62
N HIS A 237 -38.79 -0.52 5.82
CA HIS A 237 -39.81 0.00 6.72
C HIS A 237 -41.15 -0.56 6.23
N PRO A 238 -41.88 -1.37 7.03
CA PRO A 238 -43.28 -1.59 6.76
C PRO A 238 -43.99 -0.25 7.00
N ASN A 239 -44.71 0.25 5.98
CA ASN A 239 -45.77 1.23 6.20
C ASN A 239 -46.92 0.54 6.95
#